data_AF-A0A914YW16-F1
#
_entry.id   AF-A0A914YW16-F1
#
_cell.length_a   1.000
_cell.length_b   1.000
_cell.length_c   1.000
_cell.angle_alpha   90.00
_cell.angle_beta   90.00
_cell.angle_gamma   90.00
#
_symmetry.space_group_name_H-M   'P 1'
#
loop_
_entity.id
_entity.type
_entity.pdbx_description
1 polymer ?
#
loop_
_entity_poly.entity_id
_entity_poly.type
_entity_poly.pdbx_seq_one_letter_code
_entity_poly.pdbx_strand_id
1 'polypeptide(L)'
;MKTLLLSLVLATIPFTAIGQDMTRGTDNFYRSTQLITEKVHFNNQYHMQIVGNLYVPKNHRPGQALPAIIVGHPMGAVKEQSADVYAQKLAEQAS
;
A
#
# COMPACT_ATOMS: atom_id res chain seq x y z
N MET A 1 -12.40 53.76 -14.18
CA MET A 1 -11.95 52.77 -15.18
C MET A 1 -10.58 52.27 -14.76
N LYS A 2 -10.50 51.04 -14.21
CA LYS A 2 -9.23 50.40 -13.83
C LYS A 2 -9.41 48.89 -13.81
N THR A 3 -9.11 48.33 -14.99
CA THR A 3 -8.51 47.00 -15.25
C THR A 3 -8.87 45.85 -14.33
N LEU A 4 -9.90 45.13 -14.76
CA LEU A 4 -10.11 43.70 -14.55
C LEU A 4 -8.93 42.93 -15.18
N LEU A 5 -8.20 42.11 -14.41
CA LEU A 5 -7.39 40.95 -14.84
C LEU A 5 -6.42 40.55 -13.71
N LEU A 6 -6.85 39.65 -12.82
CA LEU A 6 -5.93 38.87 -11.98
C LEU A 6 -6.13 37.40 -12.32
N SER A 7 -5.49 37.03 -13.44
CA SER A 7 -4.85 35.75 -13.75
C SER A 7 -5.32 34.51 -12.96
N LEU A 8 -6.31 33.81 -13.52
CA LEU A 8 -6.56 32.39 -13.34
C LEU A 8 -5.47 31.59 -14.09
N VAL A 9 -4.31 31.39 -13.47
CA VAL A 9 -3.31 30.42 -13.95
C VAL A 9 -3.40 29.20 -13.04
N LEU A 10 -4.51 28.46 -13.14
CA LEU A 10 -4.56 27.10 -12.62
C LEU A 10 -3.95 26.20 -13.70
N ALA A 11 -2.65 25.99 -13.55
CA ALA A 11 -1.80 25.26 -14.46
C ALA A 11 -2.46 23.93 -14.89
N THR A 12 -2.69 23.83 -16.19
CA THR A 12 -2.97 22.59 -16.92
C THR A 12 -1.72 21.71 -16.90
N ILE A 13 -1.41 21.10 -15.76
CA ILE A 13 -0.46 19.99 -15.73
C ILE A 13 -1.30 18.74 -16.01
N PRO A 14 -1.09 18.02 -17.12
CA PRO A 14 -1.68 16.70 -17.26
C PRO A 14 -1.06 15.82 -16.18
N PHE A 15 -1.80 15.56 -15.11
CA PHE A 15 -1.55 14.40 -14.27
C PHE A 15 -1.80 13.18 -15.15
N THR A 16 -0.75 12.66 -15.77
CA THR A 16 -0.80 11.32 -16.36
C THR A 16 -1.02 10.33 -15.24
N ALA A 17 -2.26 9.85 -15.12
CA ALA A 17 -2.57 8.72 -14.25
C ALA A 17 -1.83 7.50 -14.80
N ILE A 18 -0.75 7.08 -14.13
CA ILE A 18 -0.12 5.79 -14.40
C ILE A 18 -1.14 4.74 -13.96
N GLY A 19 -1.68 3.98 -14.91
CA GLY A 19 -2.58 2.87 -14.63
C GLY A 19 -1.87 1.81 -13.79
N GLN A 20 -2.63 1.06 -12.99
CA GLN A 20 -2.05 -0.05 -12.25
C GLN A 20 -1.42 -1.06 -13.22
N ASP A 21 -0.20 -1.49 -12.92
CA ASP A 21 0.48 -2.52 -13.70
C ASP A 21 -0.26 -3.87 -13.58
N MET A 22 -0.93 -4.27 -14.67
CA MET A 22 -1.66 -5.54 -14.80
C MET A 22 -0.81 -6.66 -15.42
N THR A 23 0.47 -6.42 -15.73
CA THR A 23 1.31 -7.37 -16.48
C THR A 23 1.54 -8.70 -15.76
N ARG A 24 1.34 -8.73 -14.42
CA ARG A 24 1.44 -9.94 -13.60
C ARG A 24 0.12 -10.67 -13.35
N GLY A 25 -0.98 -10.24 -13.98
CA GLY A 25 -2.26 -10.96 -14.01
C GLY A 25 -2.93 -11.17 -12.63
N THR A 26 -3.88 -12.12 -12.59
CA THR A 26 -4.64 -12.54 -11.40
C THR A 26 -3.92 -13.64 -10.62
N ASP A 27 -2.64 -13.46 -10.32
CA ASP A 27 -1.94 -14.43 -9.48
C ASP A 27 -2.36 -14.23 -8.02
N ASN A 28 -3.25 -15.11 -7.53
CA ASN A 28 -3.67 -15.14 -6.13
C ASN A 28 -2.52 -15.41 -5.15
N PHE A 29 -1.34 -15.79 -5.66
CA PHE A 29 -0.13 -16.07 -4.88
C PHE A 29 1.01 -15.10 -5.21
N TYR A 30 0.68 -13.91 -5.70
CA TYR A 30 1.62 -12.83 -5.96
C TYR A 30 2.63 -12.67 -4.81
N ARG A 31 3.93 -12.62 -5.16
CA ARG A 31 5.01 -12.32 -4.22
C ARG A 31 5.91 -11.23 -4.79
N SER A 32 6.00 -10.12 -4.07
CA SER A 32 6.92 -9.04 -4.41
C SER A 32 8.38 -9.45 -4.18
N THR A 33 9.25 -9.12 -5.14
CA THR A 33 10.71 -9.21 -4.95
C THR A 33 11.29 -7.97 -4.27
N GLN A 34 10.51 -6.90 -4.11
CA GLN A 34 10.94 -5.61 -3.55
C GLN A 34 10.67 -5.51 -2.05
N LEU A 35 9.87 -6.43 -1.49
CA LEU A 35 9.45 -6.41 -0.10
C LEU A 35 10.10 -7.54 0.71
N ILE A 36 10.31 -7.27 1.99
CA ILE A 36 10.57 -8.26 3.03
C ILE A 36 9.20 -8.64 3.62
N THR A 37 8.94 -9.94 3.72
CA THR A 37 7.71 -10.47 4.30
C THR A 37 8.02 -11.16 5.62
N GLU A 38 7.35 -10.74 6.68
CA GLU A 38 7.50 -11.32 8.01
C GLU A 38 6.14 -11.78 8.55
N LYS A 39 6.12 -12.99 9.12
CA LYS A 39 4.95 -13.44 9.88
C LYS A 39 5.04 -12.87 11.29
N VAL A 40 4.05 -12.08 11.68
CA VAL A 40 3.98 -11.42 12.99
C VAL A 40 2.86 -11.99 13.83
N HIS A 41 3.05 -11.94 15.15
CA HIS A 41 2.07 -12.39 16.14
C HIS A 41 1.91 -11.29 17.19
N PHE A 42 0.67 -10.95 17.54
CA PHE A 42 0.38 -9.97 18.60
C PHE A 42 -0.95 -10.30 19.27
N ASN A 43 -1.10 -9.91 20.53
CA ASN A 43 -2.36 -10.07 21.24
C ASN A 43 -3.24 -8.85 21.02
N ASN A 44 -4.53 -9.06 20.77
CA ASN A 44 -5.50 -7.98 20.80
C ASN A 44 -5.92 -7.64 22.25
N GLN A 45 -6.81 -6.65 22.40
CA GLN A 45 -7.33 -6.21 23.71
C GLN A 45 -8.05 -7.30 24.51
N TYR A 46 -8.44 -8.41 23.88
CA TYR A 46 -9.10 -9.55 24.51
C TYR A 46 -8.13 -10.71 24.80
N HIS A 47 -6.82 -10.46 24.74
CA HIS A 47 -5.77 -11.47 24.92
C HIS A 47 -5.82 -12.63 23.90
N MET A 48 -6.51 -12.44 22.77
CA MET A 48 -6.46 -13.39 21.67
C MET A 48 -5.23 -13.12 20.81
N GLN A 49 -4.48 -14.18 20.50
CA GLN A 49 -3.34 -14.08 19.59
C GLN A 49 -3.83 -13.94 18.15
N ILE A 50 -3.43 -12.84 17.51
CA ILE A 50 -3.66 -12.56 16.10
C ILE A 50 -2.37 -12.78 15.33
N VAL A 51 -2.49 -13.35 14.13
CA VAL A 51 -1.37 -13.59 13.21
C VAL A 51 -1.54 -12.69 11.98
N GLY A 52 -0.49 -11.98 11.60
CA GLY A 52 -0.45 -11.12 10.42
C GLY A 52 0.75 -11.39 9.53
N ASN A 53 0.69 -10.89 8.30
CA ASN A 53 1.84 -10.75 7.42
C ASN A 53 2.23 -9.26 7.41
N LEU A 54 3.49 -8.97 7.73
CA LEU A 54 4.08 -7.63 7.67
C LEU A 54 4.92 -7.52 6.41
N TYR A 55 4.69 -6.45 5.64
CA TYR A 55 5.38 -6.15 4.39
C TYR A 55 6.20 -4.87 4.54
N VAL A 56 7.52 -4.96 4.35
CA VAL A 56 8.45 -3.83 4.52
C VAL A 56 9.30 -3.67 3.26
N PRO A 57 9.46 -2.45 2.71
CA PRO A 57 10.34 -2.20 1.57
C PRO A 57 11.79 -2.63 1.84
N LYS A 58 12.44 -3.39 0.94
CA LYS A 58 13.84 -3.82 1.12
C LYS A 58 14.84 -2.67 1.17
N ASN A 59 14.52 -1.55 0.53
CA ASN A 59 15.36 -0.36 0.39
C ASN A 59 15.18 0.66 1.55
N HIS A 60 14.37 0.35 2.57
CA HIS A 60 14.19 1.27 3.70
C HIS A 60 15.49 1.47 4.50
N ARG A 61 15.71 2.66 5.04
CA ARG A 61 16.88 2.93 5.88
C ARG A 61 16.62 2.44 7.31
N PRO A 62 17.60 1.80 7.98
CA PRO A 62 17.46 1.45 9.38
C PRO A 62 17.11 2.67 10.24
N GLY A 63 16.10 2.55 11.10
CA GLY A 63 15.62 3.63 11.95
C GLY A 63 14.75 4.69 11.26
N GLN A 64 14.48 4.55 9.95
CA GLN A 64 13.52 5.41 9.26
C GLN A 64 12.09 5.03 9.65
N ALA A 65 11.34 6.02 10.14
CA ALA A 65 9.89 5.86 10.32
C ALA A 65 9.20 5.83 8.96
N LEU A 66 8.40 4.79 8.71
CA LEU A 66 7.56 4.66 7.52
C LEU A 66 6.08 4.80 7.91
N PRO A 67 5.23 5.39 7.06
CA PRO A 67 3.79 5.28 7.24
C PRO A 67 3.37 3.81 7.16
N ALA A 68 2.42 3.42 8.01
CA ALA A 68 1.91 2.05 8.06
C ALA A 68 0.41 2.01 7.70
N ILE A 69 0.00 0.95 7.01
CA ILE A 69 -1.40 0.69 6.64
C ILE A 69 -1.75 -0.70 7.13
N ILE A 70 -2.90 -0.83 7.79
CA ILE A 70 -3.48 -2.13 8.15
C ILE A 70 -4.50 -2.52 7.08
N VAL A 71 -4.32 -3.70 6.48
CA VAL A 71 -5.23 -4.26 5.48
C VAL A 71 -5.97 -5.45 6.09
N GLY A 72 -7.29 -5.33 6.20
CA GLY A 72 -8.17 -6.41 6.63
C GLY A 72 -8.71 -7.21 5.45
N HIS A 73 -8.90 -8.51 5.65
CA HIS A 73 -9.62 -9.35 4.68
C HIS A 73 -11.14 -9.33 4.97
N PRO A 74 -11.99 -9.61 3.97
CA PRO A 74 -13.42 -9.77 4.18
C PRO A 74 -13.77 -10.86 5.22
N MET A 75 -14.98 -10.80 5.74
CA MET A 75 -15.50 -11.84 6.66
C MET A 75 -15.52 -13.20 5.95
N GLY A 76 -14.98 -14.22 6.61
CA GLY A 76 -14.87 -15.59 6.07
C GLY A 76 -13.66 -15.83 5.14
N ALA A 77 -12.89 -14.78 4.81
CA ALA A 77 -11.61 -14.91 4.12
C ALA A 77 -10.44 -15.01 5.12
N VAL A 78 -9.23 -15.22 4.60
CA VAL A 78 -7.97 -15.24 5.38
C VAL A 78 -6.94 -14.27 4.80
N LYS A 79 -5.94 -13.93 5.61
CA LYS A 79 -4.89 -12.96 5.25
C LYS A 79 -4.10 -13.34 3.99
N GLU A 80 -4.03 -14.63 3.65
CA GLU A 80 -3.32 -15.16 2.48
C GLU A 80 -4.08 -15.01 1.14
N GLN A 81 -5.28 -14.43 1.13
CA GLN A 81 -6.09 -14.23 -0.08
C GLN A 81 -5.99 -12.79 -0.60
N SER A 82 -7.11 -12.12 -0.86
CA SER A 82 -7.14 -10.79 -1.47
C SER A 82 -6.40 -9.71 -0.66
N ALA A 83 -6.44 -9.80 0.67
CA ALA A 83 -5.73 -8.87 1.55
C ALA A 83 -4.21 -8.95 1.38
N ASP A 84 -3.67 -10.13 1.08
CA ASP A 84 -2.22 -10.34 0.90
C ASP A 84 -1.71 -9.56 -0.32
N VAL A 85 -2.38 -9.76 -1.45
CA VAL A 85 -2.04 -9.11 -2.72
C VAL A 85 -2.15 -7.59 -2.57
N TYR A 86 -3.23 -7.12 -1.93
CA TYR A 86 -3.45 -5.69 -1.73
C TYR A 86 -2.39 -5.05 -0.83
N ALA A 87 -2.05 -5.70 0.29
CA ALA A 87 -1.01 -5.22 1.20
C ALA A 87 0.36 -5.14 0.53
N GLN A 88 0.72 -6.16 -0.26
CA GLN A 88 1.97 -6.14 -1.04
C GLN A 88 2.01 -5.00 -2.05
N LYS A 89 0.93 -4.81 -2.83
CA LYS A 89 0.88 -3.73 -3.84
C LYS A 89 0.98 -2.34 -3.21
N LEU A 90 0.33 -2.11 -2.07
CA LEU A 90 0.45 -0.85 -1.34
C LEU A 90 1.86 -0.61 -0.81
N ALA A 91 2.50 -1.65 -0.25
CA ALA A 91 3.88 -1.53 0.25
C ALA A 91 4.88 -1.25 -0.87
N GLU A 92 4.69 -1.81 -2.07
CA GLU A 92 5.52 -1.50 -3.25
C GLU A 92 5.39 -0.04 -3.69
N GLN A 93 4.18 0.52 -3.65
CA GLN A 93 3.95 1.92 -4.04
C GLN A 93 4.48 2.93 -3.01
N ALA A 94 4.61 2.51 -1.74
CA ALA A 94 5.17 3.33 -0.68
C ALA A 94 6.72 3.26 -0.60
N SER A 95 7.35 2.42 -1.43
CA SER A 95 8.80 2.16 -1.47
C SER A 95 9.60 3.18 -2.29
#